data_AF-A0A6P0RQB7-F1
#
_entry.id   AF-A0A6P0RQB7-F1
#
_cell.length_a   1.000
_cell.length_b   1.000
_cell.length_c   1.000
_cell.angle_alpha   90.00
_cell.angle_beta   90.00
_cell.angle_gamma   90.00
#
_symmetry.space_group_name_H-M   'P 1'
#
loop_
_entity.id
_entity.type
_entity.pdbx_description
1 polymer ?
#
loop_
_entity_poly.entity_id
_entity_poly.type
_entity_poly.pdbx_seq_one_letter_code
_entity_poly.pdbx_strand_id
1 'polypeptide(L)'
;LSHSHDVDLRSCSLAGERVLIVGGGLTSGHLAVGAVARGAQVILMARRDFQEKLFDADPGWLGPKYLKKFSAETDWQKRWQMIQQARNGGSLTPAIMMQLRRACRKGKISLHEQCQIVEAIWQDDYWQVRCHDGAEYQCTRIWLGTGTKLEVRANPMLREVLDSFPTAIVNGLPVLDAHLRWPRCELFVMGGLAALQVGPVARNLSGARMASDRIVPALTKPSLALV
;
A
#
# COMPACT_ATOMS: atom_id res chain seq x y z
N LEU A 1 -0.38 19.86 -4.59
CA LEU A 1 -0.83 18.48 -4.25
C LEU A 1 0.36 17.54 -4.45
N SER A 2 0.58 16.60 -3.52
CA SER A 2 1.74 15.67 -3.59
C SER A 2 1.34 14.26 -3.15
N HIS A 3 1.94 13.23 -3.75
CA HIS A 3 1.81 11.88 -3.25
C HIS A 3 2.73 11.66 -2.06
N SER A 4 2.39 10.71 -1.18
CA SER A 4 3.15 10.48 0.06
C SER A 4 4.63 10.16 -0.16
N HIS A 5 5.02 9.63 -1.33
CA HIS A 5 6.41 9.31 -1.65
C HIS A 5 7.23 10.55 -2.05
N ASP A 6 6.57 11.65 -2.42
CA ASP A 6 7.21 12.93 -2.76
C ASP A 6 7.31 13.87 -1.55
N VAL A 7 6.73 13.48 -0.40
CA VAL A 7 6.71 14.32 0.81
C VAL A 7 7.90 13.98 1.69
N ASP A 8 8.87 14.88 1.76
CA ASP A 8 9.93 14.84 2.76
C ASP A 8 9.64 15.82 3.90
N LEU A 9 9.17 15.28 5.03
CA LEU A 9 8.89 16.09 6.22
C LEU A 9 10.13 16.83 6.74
N ARG A 10 11.36 16.38 6.48
CA ARG A 10 12.57 17.04 7.00
C ARG A 10 12.82 18.41 6.36
N SER A 11 12.37 18.59 5.13
CA SER A 11 12.55 19.83 4.36
C SER A 11 11.33 20.75 4.37
N CYS A 12 10.21 20.33 4.97
CA CYS A 12 8.98 21.13 5.00
C CYS A 12 8.92 22.06 6.22
N SER A 13 8.74 23.36 5.98
CA SER A 13 8.18 24.29 6.97
C SER A 13 6.66 24.24 6.87
N LEU A 14 5.97 23.94 7.97
CA LEU A 14 4.51 23.75 7.99
C LEU A 14 3.81 24.55 9.09
N ALA A 15 4.54 25.44 9.76
CA ALA A 15 4.01 26.22 10.86
C ALA A 15 2.89 27.15 10.36
N GLY A 16 1.70 27.04 10.96
CA GLY A 16 0.54 27.84 10.55
C GLY A 16 -0.17 27.34 9.29
N GLU A 17 0.35 26.32 8.61
CA GLU A 17 -0.29 25.73 7.44
C GLU A 17 -1.45 24.79 7.82
N ARG A 18 -2.39 24.59 6.89
CA ARG A 18 -3.44 23.59 7.01
C ARG A 18 -3.26 22.51 5.94
N VAL A 19 -2.93 21.30 6.37
CA VAL A 19 -2.60 20.18 5.48
C VAL A 19 -3.74 19.16 5.48
N LEU A 20 -4.32 18.92 4.32
CA LEU A 20 -5.23 17.80 4.10
C LEU A 20 -4.44 16.55 3.71
N ILE A 21 -4.64 15.46 4.45
CA ILE A 21 -4.04 14.16 4.19
C ILE A 21 -5.17 13.19 3.86
N VAL A 22 -5.04 12.49 2.74
CA VAL A 22 -6.04 11.54 2.24
C VAL A 22 -5.51 10.13 2.35
N GLY A 23 -6.18 9.28 3.13
CA GLY A 23 -5.90 7.86 3.27
C GLY A 23 -5.97 7.38 4.72
N GLY A 24 -6.45 6.15 4.92
CA GLY A 24 -6.58 5.52 6.26
C GLY A 24 -5.46 4.55 6.62
N GLY A 25 -4.30 4.65 5.96
CA GLY A 25 -3.16 3.75 6.17
C GLY A 25 -2.06 4.35 7.04
N LEU A 26 -1.10 3.50 7.42
CA LEU A 26 0.00 3.85 8.32
C LEU A 26 0.82 5.06 7.82
N THR A 27 1.06 5.14 6.51
CA THR A 27 1.72 6.29 5.88
C THR A 27 1.00 7.60 6.18
N SER A 28 -0.32 7.65 6.01
CA SER A 28 -1.12 8.85 6.30
C SER A 28 -1.05 9.23 7.79
N GLY A 29 -1.06 8.24 8.68
CA GLY A 29 -0.91 8.48 10.11
C GLY A 29 0.45 9.07 10.48
N HIS A 30 1.54 8.56 9.92
CA HIS A 30 2.88 9.13 10.13
C HIS A 30 3.01 10.54 9.57
N LEU A 31 2.48 10.79 8.36
CA LEU A 31 2.45 12.12 7.78
C LEU A 31 1.66 13.10 8.66
N ALA A 32 0.50 12.69 9.17
CA ALA A 32 -0.32 13.51 10.04
C ALA A 32 0.38 13.87 11.35
N VAL A 33 0.94 12.88 12.06
CA VAL A 33 1.71 13.13 13.29
C VAL A 33 2.92 14.02 13.00
N GLY A 34 3.64 13.74 11.91
CA GLY A 34 4.84 14.48 11.52
C GLY A 34 4.57 15.93 11.13
N ALA A 35 3.43 16.21 10.49
CA ALA A 35 2.98 17.56 10.16
C ALA A 35 2.54 18.32 11.41
N VAL A 36 1.78 17.69 12.31
CA VAL A 36 1.40 18.29 13.60
C VAL A 36 2.63 18.67 14.41
N ALA A 37 3.64 17.80 14.46
CA ALA A 37 4.90 18.07 15.16
C ALA A 37 5.67 19.28 14.60
N ARG A 38 5.36 19.71 13.38
CA ARG A 38 5.96 20.87 12.68
C ARG A 38 5.05 22.12 12.71
N GLY A 39 4.00 22.10 13.52
CA GLY A 39 3.13 23.26 13.72
C GLY A 39 1.98 23.39 12.71
N ALA A 40 1.74 22.36 11.88
CA ALA A 40 0.60 22.34 10.98
C ALA A 40 -0.72 22.05 11.73
N GLN A 41 -1.82 22.55 11.18
CA GLN A 41 -3.16 22.02 11.41
C GLN A 41 -3.45 20.94 10.37
N VAL A 42 -3.92 19.77 10.81
CA VAL A 42 -4.11 18.63 9.89
C VAL A 42 -5.59 18.27 9.77
N ILE A 43 -6.03 17.99 8.54
CA ILE A 43 -7.30 17.31 8.25
C ILE A 43 -6.92 15.93 7.73
N LEU A 44 -7.29 14.86 8.41
CA LEU A 44 -7.03 13.49 7.94
C LEU A 44 -8.34 12.84 7.53
N MET A 45 -8.48 12.56 6.23
CA MET A 45 -9.69 11.98 5.65
C MET A 45 -9.46 10.54 5.19
N ALA A 46 -10.42 9.67 5.50
CA ALA A 46 -10.44 8.31 5.02
C ALA A 46 -11.83 7.93 4.51
N ARG A 47 -11.87 7.22 3.37
CA ARG A 47 -13.11 6.72 2.74
C ARG A 47 -13.86 5.64 3.53
N ARG A 48 -13.25 5.13 4.61
CA ARG A 48 -13.78 4.11 5.53
C ARG A 48 -13.36 4.50 6.94
N ASP A 49 -13.88 3.81 7.95
CA ASP A 49 -13.40 3.91 9.32
C ASP A 49 -11.92 3.57 9.41
N PHE A 50 -11.18 4.29 10.25
CA PHE A 50 -9.79 3.99 10.56
C PHE A 50 -9.70 2.61 11.21
N GLN A 51 -8.90 1.74 10.61
CA GLN A 51 -8.72 0.38 11.09
C GLN A 51 -7.45 0.31 11.94
N GLU A 52 -7.58 -0.13 13.20
CA GLU A 52 -6.43 -0.42 14.07
C GLU A 52 -5.98 -1.86 13.88
N LYS A 53 -4.76 -2.06 13.37
CA LYS A 53 -4.17 -3.40 13.17
C LYS A 53 -2.67 -3.39 13.50
N LEU A 54 -2.19 -4.49 14.06
CA LEU A 54 -0.75 -4.74 14.23
C LEU A 54 -0.10 -5.33 12.98
N PHE A 55 -0.87 -6.06 12.17
CA PHE A 55 -0.38 -6.78 11.00
C PHE A 55 -1.16 -6.41 9.74
N ASP A 56 -0.48 -6.47 8.59
CA ASP A 56 -1.06 -6.18 7.27
C ASP A 56 -2.14 -7.19 6.82
N ALA A 57 -2.09 -8.40 7.37
CA ALA A 57 -3.03 -9.48 7.13
C ALA A 57 -3.14 -10.33 8.40
N ASP A 58 -4.22 -11.11 8.53
CA ASP A 58 -4.40 -12.04 9.65
C ASP A 58 -3.19 -13.00 9.78
N PRO A 59 -2.64 -13.22 10.99
CA PRO A 59 -1.51 -14.13 11.21
C PRO A 59 -1.68 -15.55 10.66
N GLY A 60 -2.91 -16.03 10.44
CA GLY A 60 -3.15 -17.31 9.76
C GLY A 60 -2.61 -17.37 8.32
N TRP A 61 -2.29 -16.22 7.71
CA TRP A 61 -1.59 -16.11 6.43
C TRP A 61 -0.08 -16.30 6.53
N LEU A 62 0.48 -16.40 7.74
CA LEU A 62 1.89 -16.69 7.98
C LEU A 62 2.22 -18.18 7.92
N GLY A 63 1.21 -19.04 7.79
CA GLY A 63 1.37 -20.48 7.86
C GLY A 63 0.26 -21.24 7.11
N PRO A 64 0.22 -22.57 7.26
CA PRO A 64 -0.60 -23.44 6.43
C PRO A 64 -2.12 -23.22 6.61
N LYS A 65 -2.56 -22.60 7.72
CA LYS A 65 -3.97 -22.40 8.04
C LYS A 65 -4.74 -21.77 6.87
N TYR A 66 -4.24 -20.68 6.31
CA TYR A 66 -4.83 -20.05 5.12
C TYR A 66 -4.03 -20.32 3.84
N LEU A 67 -2.71 -20.52 3.95
CA LEU A 67 -1.87 -20.76 2.78
C LEU A 67 -2.14 -22.10 2.09
N LYS A 68 -2.65 -23.13 2.78
CA LYS A 68 -3.02 -24.40 2.16
C LYS A 68 -4.16 -24.22 1.15
N LYS A 69 -5.22 -23.50 1.53
CA LYS A 69 -6.35 -23.18 0.64
C LYS A 69 -5.91 -22.26 -0.49
N PHE A 70 -5.10 -21.24 -0.18
CA PHE A 70 -4.58 -20.32 -1.19
C PHE A 70 -3.71 -21.02 -2.25
N SER A 71 -2.82 -21.92 -1.82
CA SER A 71 -1.93 -22.66 -2.72
C SER A 71 -2.68 -23.70 -3.56
N ALA A 72 -3.82 -24.20 -3.08
CA ALA A 72 -4.67 -25.13 -3.80
C ALA A 72 -5.58 -24.47 -4.85
N GLU A 73 -5.84 -23.16 -4.74
CA GLU A 73 -6.60 -22.41 -5.74
C GLU A 73 -5.77 -22.29 -7.03
N THR A 74 -6.34 -22.68 -8.17
CA THR A 74 -5.66 -22.68 -9.48
C THR A 74 -5.99 -21.44 -10.31
N ASP A 75 -7.10 -20.75 -9.99
CA ASP A 75 -7.50 -19.53 -10.66
C ASP A 75 -6.73 -18.32 -10.10
N TRP A 76 -5.94 -17.67 -10.96
CA TRP A 76 -5.13 -16.52 -10.61
C TRP A 76 -5.95 -15.30 -10.20
N GLN A 77 -7.11 -15.08 -10.81
CA GLN A 77 -8.02 -13.98 -10.46
C GLN A 77 -8.61 -14.21 -9.07
N LYS A 78 -9.00 -15.44 -8.74
CA LYS A 78 -9.47 -15.78 -7.38
C LYS A 78 -8.35 -15.62 -6.34
N ARG A 79 -7.12 -16.05 -6.63
CA ARG A 79 -5.97 -15.78 -5.76
C ARG A 79 -5.78 -14.28 -5.51
N TRP A 80 -5.88 -13.46 -6.56
CA TRP A 80 -5.82 -12.01 -6.42
C TRP A 80 -6.92 -11.48 -5.50
N GLN A 81 -8.16 -11.94 -5.64
CA GLN A 81 -9.27 -11.55 -4.76
C GLN A 81 -9.01 -11.95 -3.30
N MET A 82 -8.52 -13.17 -3.05
CA MET A 82 -8.14 -13.63 -1.70
C MET A 82 -7.09 -12.70 -1.08
N ILE A 83 -6.10 -12.25 -1.86
CA ILE A 83 -5.06 -11.31 -1.41
C ILE A 83 -5.68 -9.96 -1.03
N GLN A 84 -6.55 -9.40 -1.87
CA GLN A 84 -7.19 -8.11 -1.58
C GLN A 84 -8.06 -8.18 -0.31
N GLN A 85 -8.85 -9.24 -0.18
CA GLN A 85 -9.71 -9.47 0.98
C GLN A 85 -8.88 -9.64 2.27
N ALA A 86 -7.81 -10.43 2.23
CA ALA A 86 -6.95 -10.67 3.37
C ALA A 86 -6.27 -9.40 3.89
N ARG A 87 -5.82 -8.53 2.99
CA ARG A 87 -5.18 -7.26 3.36
C ARG A 87 -6.19 -6.23 3.85
N ASN A 88 -7.38 -6.22 3.25
CA ASN A 88 -8.50 -5.35 3.66
C ASN A 88 -8.09 -3.86 3.78
N GLY A 89 -7.31 -3.38 2.80
CA GLY A 89 -6.91 -1.96 2.68
C GLY A 89 -5.92 -1.48 3.75
N GLY A 90 -5.78 -0.15 3.85
CA GLY A 90 -4.89 0.48 4.82
C GLY A 90 -5.40 0.37 6.26
N SER A 91 -4.45 0.32 7.19
CA SER A 91 -4.67 0.35 8.64
C SER A 91 -3.58 1.16 9.32
N LEU A 92 -3.86 1.56 10.55
CA LEU A 92 -2.96 2.28 11.44
C LEU A 92 -2.60 1.35 12.61
N THR A 93 -1.38 1.49 13.15
CA THR A 93 -1.04 0.76 14.37
C THR A 93 -1.71 1.41 15.58
N PRO A 94 -1.98 0.66 16.66
CA PRO A 94 -2.53 1.24 17.89
C PRO A 94 -1.70 2.41 18.43
N ALA A 95 -0.37 2.34 18.30
CA ALA A 95 0.53 3.41 18.71
C ALA A 95 0.30 4.70 17.91
N ILE A 96 0.13 4.61 16.59
CA ILE A 96 -0.15 5.79 15.76
C ILE A 96 -1.56 6.32 16.02
N MET A 97 -2.57 5.46 16.16
CA MET A 97 -3.92 5.92 16.50
C MET A 97 -3.99 6.61 17.86
N MET A 98 -3.23 6.15 18.85
CA MET A 98 -3.10 6.83 20.14
C MET A 98 -2.55 8.26 19.97
N GLN A 99 -1.52 8.44 19.14
CA GLN A 99 -0.95 9.76 18.85
C GLN A 99 -1.94 10.67 18.12
N LEU A 100 -2.65 10.15 17.12
CA LEU A 100 -3.67 10.88 16.37
C LEU A 100 -4.82 11.33 17.29
N ARG A 101 -5.34 10.43 18.13
CA ARG A 101 -6.38 10.76 19.14
C ARG A 101 -5.90 11.84 20.12
N ARG A 102 -4.64 11.78 20.58
CA ARG A 102 -4.06 12.81 21.45
C ARG A 102 -3.96 14.16 20.75
N ALA A 103 -3.54 14.19 19.49
CA ALA A 103 -3.50 15.40 18.68
C ALA A 103 -4.91 15.97 18.44
N CYS A 104 -5.91 15.10 18.24
CA CYS A 104 -7.30 15.48 18.03
C CYS A 104 -7.88 16.18 19.27
N ARG A 105 -7.64 15.63 20.47
CA ARG A 105 -8.02 16.26 21.75
C ARG A 105 -7.36 17.63 21.99
N LYS A 106 -6.21 17.88 21.37
CA LYS A 106 -5.50 19.17 21.40
C LYS A 106 -5.94 20.14 20.31
N GLY A 107 -6.93 19.78 19.48
CA GLY A 107 -7.38 20.61 18.36
C GLY A 107 -6.32 20.84 17.28
N LYS A 108 -5.38 19.89 17.11
CA LYS A 108 -4.33 19.96 16.07
C LYS A 108 -4.62 19.13 14.82
N ILE A 109 -5.58 18.21 14.93
CA ILE A 109 -6.02 17.37 13.82
C ILE A 109 -7.53 17.14 13.90
N SER A 110 -8.20 17.16 12.75
CA SER A 110 -9.55 16.63 12.59
C SER A 110 -9.48 15.30 11.84
N LEU A 111 -10.23 14.31 12.33
CA LEU A 111 -10.33 12.99 11.75
C LEU A 111 -11.70 12.86 11.08
N HIS A 112 -11.71 12.56 9.79
CA HIS A 112 -12.95 12.38 9.01
C HIS A 112 -12.96 10.97 8.42
N GLU A 113 -13.76 10.11 9.03
CA GLU A 113 -14.04 8.76 8.56
C GLU A 113 -15.21 8.77 7.58
N GLN A 114 -15.31 7.71 6.77
CA GLN A 114 -16.37 7.55 5.76
C GLN A 114 -16.51 8.77 4.82
N CYS A 115 -15.43 9.52 4.65
CA CYS A 115 -15.43 10.76 3.91
C CYS A 115 -14.69 10.56 2.58
N GLN A 116 -15.40 10.78 1.48
CA GLN A 116 -14.84 10.75 0.13
C GLN A 116 -14.81 12.16 -0.45
N ILE A 117 -13.65 12.56 -0.95
CA ILE A 117 -13.46 13.79 -1.71
C ILE A 117 -13.98 13.55 -3.12
N VAL A 118 -14.89 14.40 -3.58
CA VAL A 118 -15.44 14.34 -4.95
C VAL A 118 -14.84 15.40 -5.85
N GLU A 119 -14.27 16.47 -5.27
CA GLU A 119 -13.68 17.58 -6.03
C GLU A 119 -12.62 18.30 -5.19
N ALA A 120 -11.55 18.75 -5.84
CA ALA A 120 -10.52 19.60 -5.25
C ALA A 120 -10.06 20.62 -6.31
N ILE A 121 -10.27 21.90 -6.03
CA ILE A 121 -9.99 23.02 -6.92
C ILE A 121 -8.95 23.92 -6.26
N TRP A 122 -7.89 24.27 -6.99
CA TRP A 122 -6.93 25.28 -6.54
C TRP A 122 -7.50 26.68 -6.79
N GLN A 123 -7.60 27.49 -5.73
CA GLN A 123 -8.06 28.88 -5.76
C GLN A 123 -6.96 29.76 -5.18
N ASP A 124 -6.19 30.41 -6.07
CA ASP A 124 -5.07 31.31 -5.78
C ASP A 124 -4.01 30.71 -4.83
N ASP A 125 -4.28 30.74 -3.52
CA ASP A 125 -3.37 30.35 -2.43
C ASP A 125 -3.82 29.11 -1.63
N TYR A 126 -4.99 28.54 -1.92
CA TYR A 126 -5.52 27.38 -1.20
C TYR A 126 -6.29 26.40 -2.08
N TRP A 127 -6.44 25.17 -1.61
CA TRP A 127 -7.34 24.17 -2.16
C TRP A 127 -8.70 24.30 -1.53
N GLN A 128 -9.75 24.48 -2.35
CA GLN A 128 -11.13 24.23 -1.99
C GLN A 128 -11.45 22.76 -2.26
N VAL A 129 -11.85 22.02 -1.24
CA VAL A 129 -12.09 20.57 -1.30
C VAL A 129 -13.53 20.29 -0.91
N ARG A 130 -14.25 19.57 -1.78
CA ARG A 130 -15.65 19.19 -1.56
C ARG A 130 -15.77 17.69 -1.38
N CYS A 131 -16.54 17.31 -0.36
CA CYS A 131 -16.80 15.94 0.01
C CYS A 131 -18.16 15.48 -0.54
N HIS A 132 -18.34 14.16 -0.60
CA HIS A 132 -19.54 13.52 -1.15
C HIS A 132 -20.85 13.86 -0.39
N ASP A 133 -20.74 14.27 0.87
CA ASP A 133 -21.82 14.71 1.74
C ASP A 133 -22.12 16.22 1.63
N GLY A 134 -21.42 16.91 0.72
CA GLY A 134 -21.53 18.36 0.53
C GLY A 134 -20.68 19.18 1.49
N ALA A 135 -19.95 18.56 2.43
CA ALA A 135 -19.04 19.29 3.30
C ALA A 135 -17.87 19.86 2.49
N GLU A 136 -17.41 21.05 2.88
CA GLU A 136 -16.33 21.76 2.22
C GLU A 136 -15.20 22.12 3.18
N TYR A 137 -13.98 22.02 2.67
CA TYR A 137 -12.76 22.24 3.43
C TYR A 137 -11.75 23.06 2.63
N GLN A 138 -11.06 23.94 3.33
CA GLN A 138 -9.93 24.70 2.78
C GLN A 138 -8.62 24.18 3.36
N CYS A 139 -7.59 24.05 2.53
CA CYS A 139 -6.25 23.66 2.96
C CYS A 139 -5.17 24.24 2.04
N THR A 140 -3.97 24.47 2.56
CA THR A 140 -2.83 24.95 1.75
C THR A 140 -2.16 23.82 0.98
N ARG A 141 -2.27 22.58 1.49
CA ARG A 141 -1.66 21.39 0.88
C ARG A 141 -2.60 20.19 0.92
N ILE A 142 -2.50 19.37 -0.11
CA ILE A 142 -3.10 18.03 -0.16
C ILE A 142 -1.97 17.01 -0.30
N TRP A 143 -1.93 16.04 0.62
CA TRP A 143 -1.03 14.89 0.58
C TRP A 143 -1.81 13.58 0.41
N LEU A 144 -1.43 12.80 -0.60
CA LEU A 144 -2.12 11.57 -0.97
C LEU A 144 -1.37 10.35 -0.42
N GLY A 145 -1.86 9.80 0.69
CA GLY A 145 -1.46 8.53 1.29
C GLY A 145 -2.35 7.37 0.86
N THR A 146 -2.76 7.34 -0.41
CA THR A 146 -3.77 6.40 -0.96
C THR A 146 -3.22 5.01 -1.29
N GLY A 147 -1.98 4.71 -0.87
CA GLY A 147 -1.29 3.45 -1.16
C GLY A 147 -0.71 3.38 -2.57
N THR A 148 -0.22 2.20 -2.93
CA THR A 148 0.46 1.94 -4.20
C THR A 148 -0.26 0.85 -4.97
N LYS A 149 -0.56 1.12 -6.24
CA LYS A 149 -1.02 0.12 -7.19
C LYS A 149 0.20 -0.67 -7.69
N LEU A 150 0.15 -1.99 -7.59
CA LEU A 150 1.16 -2.86 -8.16
C LEU A 150 0.84 -3.06 -9.64
N GLU A 151 1.74 -2.66 -10.51
CA GLU A 151 1.59 -2.78 -11.95
C GLU A 151 2.96 -3.07 -12.56
N VAL A 152 3.17 -4.31 -12.99
CA VAL A 152 4.43 -4.75 -13.59
C VAL A 152 4.79 -3.96 -14.83
N ARG A 153 3.78 -3.54 -15.63
CA ARG A 153 3.98 -2.76 -16.86
C ARG A 153 4.40 -1.32 -16.61
N ALA A 154 4.22 -0.81 -15.40
CA ALA A 154 4.60 0.55 -15.04
C ALA A 154 6.12 0.69 -14.80
N ASN A 155 6.83 -0.43 -14.62
CA ASN A 155 8.28 -0.44 -14.50
C ASN A 155 8.92 -0.66 -15.89
N PRO A 156 9.74 0.27 -16.42
CA PRO A 156 10.33 0.14 -17.76
C PRO A 156 11.14 -1.14 -17.96
N MET A 157 11.99 -1.50 -16.99
CA MET A 157 12.80 -2.72 -17.05
C MET A 157 11.92 -3.98 -17.08
N LEU A 158 10.88 -4.06 -16.25
CA LEU A 158 9.99 -5.24 -16.24
C LEU A 158 9.08 -5.29 -17.48
N ARG A 159 8.82 -4.15 -18.12
CA ARG A 159 8.11 -4.10 -19.40
C ARG A 159 8.95 -4.75 -20.51
N GLU A 160 10.24 -4.44 -20.59
CA GLU A 160 11.15 -5.07 -21.57
C GLU A 160 11.25 -6.59 -21.36
N VAL A 161 11.29 -7.04 -20.10
CA VAL A 161 11.25 -8.48 -19.77
C VAL A 161 9.93 -9.10 -20.19
N LEU A 162 8.80 -8.43 -19.96
CA LEU A 162 7.48 -8.93 -20.38
C LEU A 162 7.34 -9.03 -21.89
N ASP A 163 7.87 -8.06 -22.63
CA ASP A 163 7.84 -8.05 -24.08
C ASP A 163 8.71 -9.17 -24.66
N SER A 164 9.86 -9.45 -24.03
CA SER A 164 10.78 -10.53 -24.44
C SER A 164 10.31 -11.93 -23.99
N PHE A 165 9.71 -12.03 -22.81
CA PHE A 165 9.26 -13.26 -22.18
C PHE A 165 7.80 -13.11 -21.70
N PRO A 166 6.80 -13.18 -22.60
CA PRO A 166 5.41 -12.97 -22.23
C PRO A 166 4.93 -13.95 -21.16
N THR A 167 4.20 -13.41 -20.17
CA THR A 167 3.44 -14.16 -19.15
C THR A 167 2.09 -13.49 -18.90
N ALA A 168 1.14 -14.25 -18.35
CA ALA A 168 -0.16 -13.71 -17.96
C ALA A 168 0.00 -12.66 -16.84
N ILE A 169 -0.85 -11.63 -16.87
CA ILE A 169 -0.89 -10.57 -15.85
C ILE A 169 -2.29 -10.52 -15.26
N VAL A 170 -2.37 -10.56 -13.93
CA VAL A 170 -3.62 -10.46 -13.18
C VAL A 170 -3.61 -9.21 -12.34
N ASN A 171 -4.40 -8.21 -12.75
CA ASN A 171 -4.52 -6.91 -12.08
C ASN A 171 -3.15 -6.27 -11.74
N GLY A 172 -2.22 -6.31 -12.71
CA GLY A 172 -0.88 -5.75 -12.60
C GLY A 172 0.18 -6.67 -12.00
N LEU A 173 -0.18 -7.88 -11.56
CA LEU A 173 0.77 -8.87 -11.04
C LEU A 173 1.12 -9.92 -12.11
N PRO A 174 2.41 -10.22 -12.36
CA PRO A 174 2.80 -11.26 -13.30
C PRO A 174 2.53 -12.65 -12.70
N VAL A 175 2.12 -13.60 -13.54
CA VAL A 175 2.07 -15.02 -13.17
C VAL A 175 3.48 -15.58 -13.25
N LEU A 176 4.01 -15.96 -12.08
CA LEU A 176 5.33 -16.57 -11.90
C LEU A 176 5.19 -18.08 -11.69
N ASP A 177 6.27 -18.82 -11.83
CA ASP A 177 6.28 -20.24 -11.48
C ASP A 177 6.33 -20.48 -9.95
N ALA A 178 6.41 -21.76 -9.55
CA ALA A 178 6.44 -22.15 -8.14
C ALA A 178 7.67 -21.64 -7.37
N HIS A 179 8.75 -21.31 -8.07
CA HIS A 179 10.00 -20.77 -7.54
C HIS A 179 10.06 -19.24 -7.62
N LEU A 180 8.94 -18.59 -7.98
CA LEU A 180 8.85 -17.16 -8.22
C LEU A 180 9.73 -16.68 -9.38
N ARG A 181 10.07 -17.59 -10.30
CA ARG A 181 10.81 -17.29 -11.51
C ARG A 181 9.85 -16.78 -12.58
N TRP A 182 10.33 -15.82 -13.36
CA TRP A 182 9.70 -15.36 -14.57
C TRP A 182 9.70 -16.49 -15.62
N PRO A 183 8.57 -16.85 -16.23
CA PRO A 183 8.56 -17.96 -17.18
C PRO A 183 9.54 -17.78 -18.33
N ARG A 184 10.38 -18.79 -18.58
CA ARG A 184 11.40 -18.81 -19.66
C ARG A 184 12.55 -17.81 -19.50
N CYS A 185 12.74 -17.25 -18.30
CA CYS A 185 13.82 -16.32 -18.00
C CYS A 185 14.39 -16.62 -16.61
N GLU A 186 15.71 -16.65 -16.44
CA GLU A 186 16.37 -16.77 -15.12
C GLU A 186 16.30 -15.44 -14.34
N LEU A 187 15.09 -14.90 -14.22
CA LEU A 187 14.76 -13.72 -13.43
C LEU A 187 13.79 -14.13 -12.32
N PHE A 188 14.14 -13.83 -11.08
CA PHE A 188 13.30 -14.14 -9.93
C PHE A 188 12.69 -12.88 -9.35
N VAL A 189 11.41 -12.95 -8.97
CA VAL A 189 10.65 -11.81 -8.47
C VAL A 189 10.23 -12.08 -7.03
N MET A 190 10.48 -11.12 -6.15
CA MET A 190 10.00 -11.14 -4.76
C MET A 190 9.23 -9.86 -4.43
N GLY A 191 8.60 -9.81 -3.26
CA GLY A 191 7.81 -8.66 -2.85
C GLY A 191 6.38 -8.68 -3.41
N GLY A 192 5.76 -7.51 -3.54
CA GLY A 192 4.35 -7.40 -3.94
C GLY A 192 4.00 -8.03 -5.29
N LEU A 193 4.93 -8.01 -6.26
CA LEU A 193 4.71 -8.60 -7.58
C LEU A 193 4.64 -10.13 -7.54
N ALA A 194 5.19 -10.77 -6.50
CA ALA A 194 5.11 -12.22 -6.30
C ALA A 194 3.85 -12.68 -5.53
N ALA A 195 2.92 -11.76 -5.22
CA ALA A 195 1.82 -12.05 -4.32
C ALA A 195 0.87 -13.15 -4.83
N LEU A 196 0.72 -13.35 -6.15
CA LEU A 196 -0.09 -14.44 -6.71
C LEU A 196 0.42 -15.83 -6.29
N GLN A 197 1.71 -15.95 -5.96
CA GLN A 197 2.33 -17.20 -5.52
C GLN A 197 2.53 -17.23 -4.01
N VAL A 198 2.98 -16.12 -3.41
CA VAL A 198 3.33 -16.03 -1.98
C VAL A 198 2.10 -15.79 -1.09
N GLY A 199 1.09 -15.07 -1.60
CA GLY A 199 -0.10 -14.67 -0.84
C GLY A 199 -0.02 -13.24 -0.29
N PRO A 200 -0.94 -12.86 0.60
CA PRO A 200 -1.15 -11.46 1.00
C PRO A 200 0.00 -10.84 1.79
N VAL A 201 0.85 -11.67 2.39
CA VAL A 201 2.02 -11.22 3.16
C VAL A 201 3.25 -10.93 2.31
N ALA A 202 3.18 -11.12 0.98
CA ALA A 202 4.31 -10.93 0.06
C ALA A 202 5.00 -9.56 0.15
N ARG A 203 4.35 -8.55 0.71
CA ARG A 203 4.86 -7.18 0.85
C ARG A 203 5.57 -6.90 2.18
N ASN A 204 5.69 -7.88 3.07
CA ASN A 204 6.35 -7.72 4.36
C ASN A 204 7.47 -8.74 4.57
N LEU A 205 8.14 -8.65 5.72
CA LEU A 205 9.30 -9.49 6.05
C LEU A 205 8.99 -10.99 6.05
N SER A 206 7.79 -11.38 6.49
CA SER A 206 7.38 -12.79 6.45
C SER A 206 7.21 -13.29 5.01
N GLY A 207 6.60 -12.49 4.14
CA GLY A 207 6.52 -12.82 2.71
C GLY A 207 7.88 -12.85 2.02
N ALA A 208 8.81 -11.98 2.41
CA ALA A 208 10.19 -12.01 1.91
C ALA A 208 10.87 -13.34 2.28
N ARG A 209 10.74 -13.81 3.52
CA ARG A 209 11.26 -15.13 3.93
C ARG A 209 10.64 -16.27 3.12
N MET A 210 9.31 -16.28 2.97
CA MET A 210 8.61 -17.29 2.16
C MET A 210 9.06 -17.28 0.69
N ALA A 211 9.34 -16.10 0.14
CA ALA A 211 9.86 -15.97 -1.21
C ALA A 211 11.27 -16.57 -1.32
N SER A 212 12.15 -16.26 -0.35
CA SER A 212 13.50 -16.83 -0.30
C SER A 212 13.49 -18.35 -0.24
N ASP A 213 12.61 -18.95 0.58
CA ASP A 213 12.47 -20.42 0.69
C ASP A 213 12.11 -21.08 -0.65
N ARG A 214 11.46 -20.36 -1.57
CA ARG A 214 11.09 -20.83 -2.91
C ARG A 214 12.17 -20.58 -3.96
N ILE A 215 12.85 -19.44 -3.89
CA ILE A 215 13.87 -19.02 -4.86
C ILE A 215 15.18 -19.78 -4.67
N VAL A 216 15.65 -19.94 -3.42
CA VAL A 216 16.96 -20.55 -3.12
C VAL A 216 17.14 -21.95 -3.74
N PRO A 217 16.16 -22.87 -3.70
CA PRO A 217 16.30 -24.16 -4.37
C PRO A 217 16.55 -24.04 -5.87
N ALA A 218 15.89 -23.10 -6.55
CA ALA A 218 16.03 -22.90 -8.00
C ALA A 218 17.39 -22.30 -8.38
N LEU A 219 17.99 -21.50 -7.49
CA LEU A 219 19.34 -20.95 -7.67
C LEU A 219 20.46 -21.96 -7.40
N THR A 220 20.23 -22.95 -6.52
CA THR A 220 21.30 -23.82 -6.00
C THR A 220 21.28 -25.23 -6.57
N LYS A 221 20.15 -25.67 -7.14
CA LYS A 221 20.01 -27.03 -7.70
C LYS A 221 20.06 -26.96 -9.23
N PRO A 222 21.10 -27.52 -9.87
CA PRO A 222 21.21 -27.54 -11.33
C PRO A 222 19.99 -28.17 -12.02
N SER A 223 19.32 -29.13 -11.37
CA SER A 223 18.10 -29.78 -11.89
C SER A 223 16.89 -28.85 -12.00
N LEU A 224 16.94 -27.67 -11.40
CA LEU A 224 15.87 -26.66 -11.44
C LEU A 224 16.24 -25.43 -12.27
N ALA A 225 17.45 -25.38 -12.85
CA ALA A 225 17.83 -24.31 -13.77
C ALA A 225 17.07 -24.45 -15.09
N LEU A 226 16.69 -23.32 -15.71
CA LEU A 226 16.25 -23.32 -17.10
C LEU A 226 17.44 -23.70 -17.99
N VAL A 227 17.23 -24.72 -18.82
CA VAL A 227 18.16 -25.16 -19.88
C VAL A 227 17.90 -24.35 -21.14
#